data_AF-A0A7C0YTY1-F1
#
_entry.id   AF-A0A7C0YTY1-F1
#
_cell.length_a   1.000
_cell.length_b   1.000
_cell.length_c   1.000
_cell.angle_alpha   90.00
_cell.angle_beta   90.00
_cell.angle_gamma   90.00
#
_symmetry.space_group_name_H-M   'P 1'
#
loop_
_entity.id
_entity.type
_entity.pdbx_description
1 polymer ?
#
loop_
_entity_poly.entity_id
_entity_poly.type
_entity_poly.pdbx_seq_one_letter_code
_entity_poly.pdbx_strand_id
1 'polypeptide(L)'
;MMYSADASFEGYMKDIGATILFSPNPGRTIKEVRKSMEVSQDDLARLMSLRRETISRIETGSITPTAGFIKRFSKYASIIKVFRDLNARKDAEKKGDSALLNHTFMRTHFSISKGELDNLHRIGHTSYSKTKKKVLRRI
;
A
#
# COMPACT_ATOMS: atom_id res chain seq x y z
N MET A 1 12.52 -20.76 3.74
CA MET A 1 11.06 -20.66 3.94
C MET A 1 10.49 -19.92 2.75
N MET A 2 9.52 -20.51 2.03
CA MET A 2 8.90 -19.90 0.84
C MET A 2 8.09 -18.66 1.27
N TYR A 3 8.18 -17.56 0.51
CA TYR A 3 7.43 -16.34 0.83
C TYR A 3 5.93 -16.58 0.69
N SER A 4 5.17 -16.29 1.75
CA SER A 4 3.71 -16.32 1.72
C SER A 4 3.16 -14.90 1.64
N ALA A 5 2.49 -14.57 0.53
CA ALA A 5 1.84 -13.28 0.33
C ALA A 5 0.72 -13.05 1.34
N ASP A 6 -0.04 -14.10 1.68
CA ASP A 6 -1.14 -14.06 2.65
C ASP A 6 -0.62 -13.74 4.05
N ALA A 7 0.40 -14.47 4.51
CA ALA A 7 0.99 -14.24 5.83
C ALA A 7 1.62 -12.84 5.93
N SER A 8 2.26 -12.38 4.85
CA SER A 8 2.85 -11.04 4.79
C SER A 8 1.78 -9.94 4.79
N PHE A 9 0.69 -10.14 4.06
CA PHE A 9 -0.45 -9.23 4.06
C PHE A 9 -1.06 -9.11 5.46
N GLU A 10 -1.33 -10.23 6.13
CA GLU A 10 -1.88 -10.22 7.48
C GLU A 10 -0.95 -9.55 8.50
N GLY A 11 0.35 -9.85 8.42
CA GLY A 11 1.37 -9.23 9.25
C GLY A 11 1.38 -7.71 9.08
N TYR A 12 1.55 -7.24 7.84
CA TYR A 12 1.53 -5.80 7.55
C TYR A 12 0.22 -5.13 7.97
N MET A 13 -0.92 -5.79 7.81
CA MET A 13 -2.21 -5.19 8.15
C MET A 13 -2.35 -5.00 9.66
N LYS A 14 -1.94 -6.01 10.44
CA LYS A 14 -1.91 -5.93 11.92
C LYS A 14 -0.92 -4.87 12.38
N ASP A 15 0.29 -4.88 11.85
CA ASP A 15 1.35 -3.96 12.25
C ASP A 15 0.99 -2.50 11.96
N ILE A 16 0.53 -2.21 10.74
CA ILE A 16 0.14 -0.85 10.33
C ILE A 16 -1.06 -0.38 11.15
N GLY A 17 -2.07 -1.24 11.31
CA GLY A 17 -3.27 -0.93 12.08
C GLY A 17 -2.94 -0.62 13.54
N ALA A 18 -2.16 -1.48 14.19
CA ALA A 18 -1.72 -1.28 15.57
C ALA A 18 -0.87 -0.01 15.71
N THR A 19 0.09 0.20 14.80
CA THR A 19 0.96 1.40 14.81
C THR A 19 0.13 2.69 14.75
N ILE A 20 -0.94 2.73 13.96
CA ILE A 20 -1.81 3.91 13.86
C ILE A 20 -2.68 4.05 15.12
N LEU A 21 -3.29 2.95 15.59
CA LEU A 21 -4.22 2.97 16.73
C LEU A 21 -3.54 3.38 18.04
N PHE A 22 -2.31 2.90 18.28
CA PHE A 22 -1.55 3.21 19.49
C PHE A 22 -0.67 4.45 19.36
N SER A 23 -0.72 5.16 18.22
CA SER A 23 0.04 6.39 18.03
C SER A 23 -0.60 7.55 18.80
N PRO A 24 0.20 8.40 19.48
CA PRO A 24 -0.29 9.65 20.06
C PRO A 24 -0.73 10.67 18.99
N ASN A 25 -0.31 10.47 17.73
CA ASN A 25 -0.75 11.28 16.60
C ASN A 25 -1.07 10.38 15.37
N PRO A 26 -2.27 9.76 15.35
CA PRO A 26 -2.67 8.84 14.30
C PRO A 26 -2.62 9.46 12.89
N GLY A 27 -3.00 10.74 12.76
CA GLY A 27 -2.96 11.47 11.49
C GLY A 27 -1.55 11.58 10.91
N ARG A 28 -0.58 11.95 11.76
CA ARG A 28 0.84 12.00 11.38
C ARG A 28 1.37 10.61 11.02
N THR A 29 1.02 9.58 11.78
CA THR A 29 1.42 8.21 11.48
C THR A 29 0.87 7.73 10.13
N ILE A 30 -0.40 8.04 9.80
CA ILE A 30 -0.99 7.75 8.48
C ILE A 30 -0.18 8.42 7.36
N LYS A 31 0.20 9.70 7.55
CA LYS A 31 1.04 10.45 6.59
C LYS A 31 2.39 9.78 6.37
N GLU A 32 3.03 9.32 7.44
CA GLU A 32 4.34 8.66 7.39
C GLU A 32 4.24 7.31 6.67
N VAL A 33 3.24 6.49 7.00
CA VAL A 33 2.97 5.23 6.29
C VAL A 33 2.71 5.49 4.81
N ARG A 34 1.85 6.46 4.45
CA ARG A 34 1.60 6.83 3.05
C ARG A 34 2.88 7.24 2.32
N LYS A 35 3.70 8.08 2.93
CA LYS A 35 4.96 8.53 2.34
C LYS A 35 5.97 7.39 2.17
N SER A 36 6.03 6.43 3.10
CA SER A 36 6.89 5.24 2.96
C SER A 36 6.52 4.36 1.75
N MET A 37 5.26 4.47 1.30
CA MET A 37 4.75 3.80 0.12
C MET A 37 4.92 4.64 -1.17
N GLU A 38 5.47 5.86 -1.07
CA GLU A 38 5.56 6.83 -2.16
C GLU A 38 4.20 7.17 -2.82
N VAL A 39 3.11 7.04 -2.08
CA VAL A 39 1.75 7.33 -2.53
C VAL A 39 1.43 8.81 -2.30
N SER A 40 0.90 9.53 -3.28
CA SER A 40 0.45 10.92 -3.07
C SER A 40 -0.87 10.97 -2.29
N GLN A 41 -1.21 12.11 -1.68
CA GLN A 41 -2.52 12.27 -1.02
C GLN A 41 -3.68 12.07 -2.00
N ASP A 42 -3.47 12.48 -3.25
CA ASP A 42 -4.45 12.40 -4.34
C ASP A 42 -4.66 10.95 -4.80
N ASP A 43 -3.58 10.17 -4.89
CA ASP A 43 -3.67 8.72 -5.17
C ASP A 43 -4.35 7.96 -4.04
N LEU A 44 -4.02 8.28 -2.78
CA LEU A 44 -4.68 7.67 -1.63
C LEU A 44 -6.17 8.03 -1.59
N ALA A 45 -6.50 9.28 -1.89
CA ALA A 45 -7.88 9.74 -1.95
C ALA A 45 -8.68 8.97 -3.01
N ARG A 46 -8.12 8.79 -4.23
CA ARG A 46 -8.71 7.93 -5.26
C ARG A 46 -8.91 6.49 -4.79
N LEU A 47 -7.90 5.88 -4.19
CA LEU A 47 -7.95 4.50 -3.70
C LEU A 47 -9.01 4.30 -2.61
N MET A 48 -9.25 5.32 -1.79
CA MET A 48 -10.20 5.25 -0.68
C MET A 48 -11.58 5.82 -1.04
N SER A 49 -11.79 6.24 -2.30
CA SER A 49 -12.98 6.95 -2.77
C SER A 49 -13.33 8.17 -1.91
N LEU A 50 -12.30 8.96 -1.57
CA LEU A 50 -12.40 10.18 -0.77
C LEU A 50 -11.94 11.38 -1.57
N ARG A 51 -12.26 12.58 -1.09
CA ARG A 51 -11.65 13.82 -1.60
C ARG A 51 -10.22 13.92 -1.07
N ARG A 52 -9.29 14.45 -1.87
CA ARG A 52 -7.92 14.76 -1.43
C ARG A 52 -7.90 15.55 -0.12
N GLU A 53 -8.82 16.52 -0.01
CA GLU A 53 -8.94 17.36 1.18
C GLU A 53 -9.24 16.56 2.46
N THR A 54 -10.02 15.48 2.36
CA THR A 54 -10.28 14.59 3.49
C THR A 54 -8.99 13.93 3.97
N ILE A 55 -8.14 13.47 3.07
CA ILE A 55 -6.83 12.90 3.40
C ILE A 55 -5.95 13.97 4.07
N SER A 56 -5.92 15.18 3.52
CA SER A 56 -5.15 16.30 4.08
C SER A 56 -5.55 16.58 5.53
N ARG A 57 -6.86 16.75 5.80
CA ARG A 57 -7.39 17.05 7.14
C ARG A 57 -7.14 15.93 8.15
N ILE A 58 -7.17 14.67 7.71
CA ILE A 58 -6.78 13.54 8.56
C ILE A 58 -5.28 13.61 8.89
N GLU A 59 -4.43 13.81 7.89
CA GLU A 59 -2.97 13.80 8.06
C GLU A 59 -2.43 14.99 8.86
N THR A 60 -3.15 16.10 8.91
CA THR A 60 -2.82 17.27 9.73
C THR A 60 -3.44 17.20 11.13
N GLY A 61 -4.25 16.18 11.42
CA GLY A 61 -4.95 16.05 12.70
C GLY A 61 -6.16 16.96 12.85
N SER A 62 -6.58 17.65 11.77
CA SER A 62 -7.81 18.45 11.76
C SER A 62 -9.08 17.60 11.79
N ILE A 63 -8.98 16.31 11.45
CA ILE A 63 -10.03 15.30 11.59
C ILE A 63 -9.39 14.03 12.17
N THR A 64 -9.99 13.48 13.23
CA THR A 64 -9.58 12.19 13.77
C THR A 64 -9.99 11.05 12.81
N PRO A 65 -9.05 10.18 12.39
CA PRO A 65 -9.39 9.05 11.53
C PRO A 65 -10.30 8.06 12.28
N THR A 66 -11.38 7.64 11.63
CA THR A 66 -12.28 6.63 12.22
C THR A 66 -11.64 5.24 12.19
N ALA A 67 -12.09 4.33 13.07
CA ALA A 67 -11.65 2.93 13.04
C ALA A 67 -11.87 2.28 11.65
N GLY A 68 -12.99 2.61 10.99
CA GLY A 68 -13.28 2.18 9.63
C GLY A 68 -12.27 2.70 8.60
N PHE A 69 -11.87 3.97 8.70
CA PHE A 69 -10.80 4.53 7.88
C PHE A 69 -9.48 3.78 8.11
N ILE A 70 -9.07 3.60 9.37
CA ILE A 70 -7.81 2.94 9.74
C ILE A 70 -7.77 1.51 9.20
N LYS A 71 -8.86 0.76 9.33
CA LYS A 71 -8.97 -0.60 8.78
C LYS A 71 -8.78 -0.62 7.27
N ARG A 72 -9.46 0.26 6.52
CA ARG A 72 -9.31 0.35 5.06
C ARG A 72 -7.92 0.80 4.64
N PHE A 73 -7.39 1.84 5.28
CA PHE A 73 -6.04 2.34 5.02
C PHE A 73 -4.99 1.25 5.25
N SER A 74 -5.06 0.54 6.39
CA SER A 74 -4.13 -0.53 6.72
C SER A 74 -4.19 -1.66 5.71
N LYS A 75 -5.39 -2.03 5.25
CA LYS A 75 -5.58 -2.99 4.16
C LYS A 75 -4.84 -2.54 2.90
N TYR A 76 -5.16 -1.35 2.35
CA TYR A 76 -4.50 -0.85 1.13
C TYR A 76 -2.98 -0.69 1.27
N ALA A 77 -2.53 -0.25 2.44
CA ALA A 77 -1.11 -0.08 2.68
C ALA A 77 -0.37 -1.43 2.67
N SER A 78 -0.95 -2.45 3.29
CA SER A 78 -0.41 -3.82 3.35
C SER A 78 -0.32 -4.44 1.97
N ILE A 79 -1.36 -4.24 1.16
CA ILE A 79 -1.40 -4.63 -0.25
C ILE A 79 -0.19 -4.06 -0.98
N ILE A 80 0.00 -2.73 -0.92
CA ILE A 80 1.08 -2.06 -1.64
C ILE A 80 2.44 -2.60 -1.21
N LYS A 81 2.63 -2.91 0.08
CA LYS A 81 3.87 -3.54 0.58
C LYS A 81 4.07 -4.94 0.03
N VAL A 82 3.04 -5.80 0.04
CA VAL A 82 3.11 -7.14 -0.56
C VAL A 82 3.46 -7.06 -2.05
N PHE A 83 2.83 -6.14 -2.79
CA PHE A 83 3.16 -5.90 -4.20
C PHE A 83 4.61 -5.49 -4.40
N ARG A 84 5.14 -4.62 -3.54
CA ARG A 84 6.54 -4.20 -3.58
C ARG A 84 7.49 -5.36 -3.33
N ASP A 85 7.20 -6.19 -2.33
CA ASP A 85 8.03 -7.35 -1.98
C ASP A 85 8.04 -8.40 -3.09
N LEU A 86 6.88 -8.67 -3.68
CA LEU A 86 6.77 -9.57 -4.83
C LEU A 86 7.56 -9.08 -6.04
N ASN A 87 7.47 -7.79 -6.37
CA ASN A 87 8.24 -7.22 -7.47
C ASN A 87 9.76 -7.24 -7.20
N ALA A 88 10.18 -6.94 -5.97
CA ALA A 88 11.59 -7.00 -5.59
C ALA A 88 12.17 -8.41 -5.72
N ARG A 89 11.40 -9.44 -5.34
CA ARG A 89 11.77 -10.86 -5.50
C ARG A 89 11.87 -11.27 -6.97
N LYS A 90 10.87 -10.89 -7.78
CA LYS A 90 10.88 -11.15 -9.24
C LYS A 90 12.13 -10.57 -9.92
N ASP A 91 12.54 -9.37 -9.54
CA ASP A 91 13.74 -8.73 -10.09
C ASP A 91 15.04 -9.41 -9.63
N ALA A 92 15.06 -9.97 -8.41
CA ALA A 92 16.20 -10.71 -7.88
C ALA A 92 16.40 -12.08 -8.57
N GLU A 93 15.32 -12.72 -9.03
CA GLU A 93 15.35 -14.10 -9.55
C GLU A 93 15.65 -14.23 -11.06
N LYS A 94 15.80 -13.13 -11.84
CA LYS A 94 16.12 -13.12 -13.30
C LYS A 94 15.56 -14.33 -14.07
N LYS A 95 14.23 -14.34 -14.29
CA LYS A 95 13.35 -15.40 -14.86
C LYS A 95 12.72 -16.28 -13.78
N GLY A 96 11.42 -16.06 -13.52
CA GLY A 96 10.60 -16.99 -12.75
C GLY A 96 9.23 -16.41 -12.42
N ASP A 97 8.21 -17.02 -12.98
CA ASP A 97 6.78 -16.90 -12.66
C ASP A 97 6.12 -15.52 -12.48
N SER A 98 5.49 -15.13 -13.59
CA SER A 98 4.36 -14.20 -13.68
C SER A 98 3.12 -14.59 -12.83
N ALA A 99 3.19 -15.65 -12.02
CA ALA A 99 2.05 -16.26 -11.34
C ALA A 99 1.79 -15.74 -9.91
N LEU A 100 2.68 -14.91 -9.35
CA LEU A 100 2.66 -14.54 -7.93
C LEU A 100 1.57 -13.53 -7.54
N LEU A 101 0.89 -12.95 -8.52
CA LEU A 101 -0.40 -12.29 -8.33
C LEU A 101 -1.48 -13.25 -8.80
N ASN A 102 -1.68 -14.32 -8.03
CA ASN A 102 -2.77 -15.24 -8.29
C ASN A 102 -4.07 -14.43 -8.27
N HIS A 103 -4.84 -14.51 -9.36
CA HIS A 103 -6.18 -13.94 -9.48
C HIS A 103 -7.08 -14.31 -8.28
N THR A 104 -6.83 -15.45 -7.63
CA THR A 104 -7.45 -15.87 -6.38
C THR A 104 -7.09 -14.97 -5.19
N PHE A 105 -5.83 -14.59 -4.99
CA PHE A 105 -5.44 -13.65 -3.93
C PHE A 105 -6.13 -12.30 -4.12
N MET A 106 -6.09 -11.79 -5.37
CA MET A 106 -6.73 -10.53 -5.74
C MET A 106 -8.26 -10.60 -5.62
N ARG A 107 -8.89 -11.74 -5.87
CA ARG A 107 -10.34 -11.91 -5.72
C ARG A 107 -10.76 -12.07 -4.25
N THR A 108 -10.07 -12.92 -3.50
CA THR A 108 -10.38 -13.28 -2.11
C THR A 108 -10.22 -12.10 -1.16
N HIS A 109 -9.11 -11.36 -1.26
CA HIS A 109 -8.86 -10.28 -0.30
C HIS A 109 -9.48 -8.95 -0.70
N PHE A 110 -9.88 -8.77 -1.96
CA PHE A 110 -10.16 -7.43 -2.44
C PHE A 110 -11.55 -7.15 -2.95
N SER A 111 -12.34 -8.14 -3.41
CA SER A 111 -13.59 -7.84 -4.15
C SER A 111 -13.38 -6.76 -5.23
N ILE A 112 -12.16 -6.66 -5.76
CA ILE A 112 -11.70 -5.59 -6.64
C ILE A 112 -12.09 -5.94 -8.05
N SER A 113 -12.71 -4.99 -8.74
CA SER A 113 -13.02 -5.11 -10.15
C SER A 113 -11.71 -5.14 -10.98
N LYS A 114 -11.76 -5.74 -12.16
CA LYS A 114 -10.62 -5.78 -13.09
C LYS A 114 -10.02 -4.38 -13.35
N GLY A 115 -10.86 -3.34 -13.45
CA GLY A 115 -10.40 -1.96 -13.67
C GLY A 115 -9.67 -1.35 -12.46
N GLU A 116 -10.07 -1.69 -11.24
CA GLU A 116 -9.35 -1.27 -10.03
C GLU A 116 -8.01 -1.99 -9.88
N LEU A 117 -7.93 -3.25 -10.30
CA LEU A 117 -6.70 -4.02 -10.37
C LEU A 117 -5.69 -3.40 -11.35
N ASP A 118 -6.14 -3.04 -12.55
CA ASP A 118 -5.31 -2.38 -13.56
C ASP A 118 -4.73 -1.05 -13.04
N ASN A 119 -5.55 -0.31 -12.28
CA ASN A 119 -5.13 0.95 -11.68
C ASN A 119 -4.07 0.75 -10.56
N LEU A 120 -4.23 -0.29 -9.74
CA LEU A 120 -3.24 -0.67 -8.72
C LEU A 120 -1.90 -1.09 -9.35
N HIS A 121 -1.95 -1.89 -10.42
CA HIS A 121 -0.75 -2.27 -11.17
C HIS A 121 0.00 -1.05 -11.71
N ARG A 122 -0.72 -0.11 -12.31
CA ARG A 122 -0.15 1.14 -12.85
C ARG A 122 0.52 1.97 -11.74
N ILE A 123 -0.12 2.10 -10.59
CA ILE A 123 0.41 2.87 -9.44
C ILE A 123 1.66 2.18 -8.88
N GLY A 124 1.62 0.86 -8.67
CA GLY A 124 2.74 0.08 -8.17
C GLY A 124 3.98 0.20 -9.08
N HIS A 125 3.79 0.05 -10.40
CA HIS A 125 4.87 0.18 -11.38
C HIS A 125 5.49 1.59 -11.40
N THR A 126 4.65 2.63 -11.27
CA THR A 126 5.09 4.03 -11.24
C THR A 126 5.90 4.35 -9.98
N SER A 127 5.46 3.86 -8.81
CA SER A 127 6.19 4.03 -7.55
C SER A 127 7.56 3.35 -7.63
N TYR A 128 7.61 2.08 -8.01
CA TYR A 128 8.85 1.33 -8.15
C TYR A 128 9.85 2.03 -9.09
N SER A 129 9.39 2.49 -10.25
CA SER A 129 10.24 3.18 -11.23
C SER A 129 10.83 4.48 -10.68
N LYS A 130 10.08 5.24 -9.86
CA LYS A 130 10.57 6.46 -9.20
C LYS A 130 11.60 6.14 -8.14
N THR A 131 11.35 5.14 -7.29
CA THR A 131 12.30 4.69 -6.27
C THR A 131 13.62 4.26 -6.93
N LYS A 132 13.56 3.44 -7.98
CA LYS A 132 14.73 2.94 -8.72
C LYS A 132 15.57 4.08 -9.31
N LYS A 133 14.93 5.06 -9.99
CA LYS A 133 15.64 6.25 -10.51
C LYS A 133 16.34 7.06 -9.41
N LYS A 134 15.73 7.17 -8.23
CA LYS A 134 16.31 7.92 -7.11
C LYS A 134 17.52 7.22 -6.50
N VAL A 135 17.50 5.89 -6.41
CA VAL A 135 18.63 5.09 -5.94
C VAL A 135 19.78 5.15 -6.93
N LEU A 136 19.51 4.96 -8.23
CA LEU A 136 20.54 4.98 -9.28
C LEU A 136 21.21 6.35 -9.49
N ARG A 137 20.54 7.46 -9.15
CA ARG A 137 21.13 8.81 -9.20
C ARG A 137 22.06 9.13 -8.02
N ARG A 138 22.10 8.28 -7.00
CA ARG A 138 22.91 8.45 -5.78
C ARG A 138 24.16 7.58 -5.78
N ILE A 139 24.35 6.78 -6.84
CA ILE A 139 25.54 5.99 -7.15
C ILE A 139 26.28 6.75 -8.25
#